data_AF-A0A2H0QT05-F1
#
_entry.id   AF-A0A2H0QT05-F1
#
_cell.length_a   1.000
_cell.length_b   1.000
_cell.length_c   1.000
_cell.angle_alpha   90.00
_cell.angle_beta   90.00
_cell.angle_gamma   90.00
#
_symmetry.space_group_name_H-M   'P 1'
#
loop_
_entity.id
_entity.type
_entity.pdbx_description
1 polymer ?
#
loop_
_entity_poly.entity_id
_entity_poly.type
_entity_poly.pdbx_seq_one_letter_code
_entity_poly.pdbx_strand_id
1 'polypeptide(L)'
;MNQIKRVIIISLLIYSSNSFAFDQKEMMSELRNFVEKIVGSELATKIFGPTDDILLPIIPKVEKDAKKATVERKENQGKKLEPEKEKALNYSFVMELFDVTRKSKPSKDEVSNWMNVLGQGATREGVYRALVLDQTYYGLENFRKPVSDKLAEFAARYMPTYLGQGSEMAKLKEANFFTLKRILTERSLEIFDELMSKNVEDGYNWYAVFSADLANSIPKAWENEIRKSNNKKAHKQWAMKVPEQQVKSEIIIKLHKTFNYLQE
;
A
#
# COMPACT_ATOMS: atom_id res chain seq x y z
N MET A 1 -45.19 20.39 5.72
CA MET A 1 -45.09 20.62 4.25
C MET A 1 -43.66 20.77 3.72
N ASN A 2 -42.67 21.24 4.51
CA ASN A 2 -41.27 21.42 4.05
C ASN A 2 -40.41 20.13 3.98
N GLN A 3 -40.70 19.12 4.80
CA GLN A 3 -39.95 17.85 4.82
C GLN A 3 -40.21 16.99 3.57
N ILE A 4 -41.47 16.90 3.15
CA ILE A 4 -41.90 16.13 1.96
C ILE A 4 -41.31 16.74 0.67
N LYS A 5 -41.31 18.08 0.56
CA LYS A 5 -40.67 18.78 -0.57
C LYS A 5 -39.16 18.52 -0.65
N ARG A 6 -38.47 18.38 0.48
CA ARG A 6 -37.02 18.08 0.54
C ARG A 6 -36.71 16.65 0.11
N VAL A 7 -37.51 15.67 0.53
CA VAL A 7 -37.35 14.27 0.13
C VAL A 7 -37.61 14.10 -1.37
N ILE A 8 -38.59 14.82 -1.93
CA ILE A 8 -38.92 14.80 -3.37
C ILE A 8 -37.78 15.38 -4.21
N ILE A 9 -37.12 16.46 -3.76
CA ILE A 9 -35.96 17.04 -4.48
C ILE A 9 -34.75 16.09 -4.47
N ILE A 10 -34.48 15.44 -3.34
CA ILE A 10 -33.38 14.46 -3.23
C ILE A 10 -33.66 13.24 -4.12
N SER A 11 -34.90 12.75 -4.17
CA SER A 11 -35.26 11.61 -5.02
C SER A 11 -35.32 11.95 -6.52
N LEU A 12 -35.66 13.19 -6.89
CA LEU A 12 -35.58 13.68 -8.27
C LEU A 12 -34.13 13.82 -8.77
N LEU A 13 -33.20 14.25 -7.91
CA LEU A 13 -31.77 14.32 -8.27
C LEU A 13 -31.15 12.94 -8.49
N ILE A 14 -31.52 11.95 -7.66
CA ILE A 14 -31.06 10.55 -7.80
C ILE A 14 -31.63 9.89 -9.07
N TYR A 15 -32.81 10.27 -9.55
CA TYR A 15 -33.39 9.72 -10.78
C TYR A 15 -32.81 10.32 -12.07
N SER A 16 -32.25 11.53 -12.01
CA SER A 16 -31.70 12.24 -13.19
C SER A 16 -30.30 11.78 -13.63
N SER A 17 -29.61 10.97 -12.83
CA SER A 17 -28.23 10.51 -13.09
C SER A 17 -28.09 9.36 -14.09
N ASN A 18 -29.19 8.86 -14.66
CA ASN A 18 -29.15 7.77 -15.65
C ASN A 18 -28.98 8.22 -17.11
N SER A 19 -28.83 9.52 -17.40
CA SER A 19 -28.93 10.01 -18.79
C SER A 19 -27.74 10.77 -19.38
N PHE A 20 -26.69 11.11 -18.63
CA PHE A 20 -25.51 11.77 -19.22
C PHE A 20 -24.24 11.35 -18.50
N ALA A 21 -23.13 11.33 -19.25
CA ALA A 21 -21.75 11.12 -18.79
C ALA A 21 -21.30 12.27 -17.86
N PHE A 22 -21.99 12.40 -16.75
CA PHE A 22 -21.76 13.38 -15.70
C PHE A 22 -20.73 12.79 -14.74
N ASP A 23 -19.70 13.55 -14.39
CA ASP A 23 -18.67 13.10 -13.46
C ASP A 23 -19.31 12.84 -12.10
N GLN A 24 -19.60 11.56 -11.85
CA GLN A 24 -20.26 11.08 -10.64
C GLN A 24 -19.51 11.53 -9.38
N LYS A 25 -18.20 11.79 -9.46
CA LYS A 25 -17.40 12.26 -8.32
C LYS A 25 -17.68 13.73 -7.98
N GLU A 26 -17.87 14.57 -8.99
CA GLU A 26 -18.14 16.01 -8.81
C GLU A 26 -19.55 16.22 -8.24
N MET A 27 -20.55 15.51 -8.77
CA MET A 27 -21.92 15.55 -8.24
C MET A 27 -22.01 15.06 -6.79
N MET A 28 -21.29 13.98 -6.46
CA MET A 28 -21.32 13.40 -5.13
C MET A 28 -20.59 14.28 -4.10
N SER A 29 -19.58 15.05 -4.52
CA SER A 29 -18.92 16.03 -3.65
C SER A 29 -19.81 17.25 -3.39
N GLU A 30 -20.53 17.74 -4.39
CA GLU A 30 -21.51 18.82 -4.24
C GLU A 30 -22.69 18.42 -3.34
N LEU A 31 -23.26 17.22 -3.55
CA LEU A 31 -24.30 16.65 -2.70
C LEU A 31 -23.84 16.49 -1.26
N ARG A 32 -22.60 16.02 -1.05
CA ARG A 32 -22.01 15.92 0.28
C ARG A 32 -21.89 17.28 0.94
N ASN A 33 -21.30 18.27 0.27
CA ASN A 33 -21.15 19.63 0.79
C ASN A 33 -22.51 20.24 1.18
N PHE A 34 -23.55 19.97 0.38
CA PHE A 34 -24.91 20.38 0.68
C PHE A 34 -25.48 19.68 1.92
N VAL A 35 -25.26 18.36 2.06
CA VAL A 35 -25.71 17.59 3.23
C VAL A 35 -24.93 17.99 4.50
N GLU A 36 -23.62 18.24 4.40
CA GLU A 36 -22.80 18.76 5.50
C GLU A 36 -23.31 20.11 5.99
N LYS A 37 -23.67 21.00 5.07
CA LYS A 37 -24.20 22.34 5.39
C LYS A 37 -25.58 22.30 6.04
N ILE A 38 -26.40 21.29 5.77
CA ILE A 38 -27.79 21.22 6.25
C ILE A 38 -27.94 20.35 7.50
N VAL A 39 -27.24 19.22 7.56
CA VAL A 39 -27.48 18.16 8.54
C VAL A 39 -26.25 17.88 9.43
N GLY A 40 -25.11 18.53 9.15
CA GLY A 40 -23.88 18.38 9.90
C GLY A 40 -22.97 17.26 9.38
N SER A 41 -21.67 17.39 9.69
CA SER A 41 -20.60 16.53 9.20
C SER A 41 -20.72 15.07 9.65
N GLU A 42 -21.34 14.81 10.80
CA GLU A 42 -21.53 13.45 11.33
C GLU A 42 -22.51 12.63 10.47
N LEU A 43 -23.64 13.23 10.09
CA LEU A 43 -24.65 12.55 9.26
C LEU A 43 -24.16 12.41 7.81
N ALA A 44 -23.47 13.43 7.28
CA ALA A 44 -22.82 13.36 5.98
C ALA A 44 -21.75 12.27 5.93
N THR A 45 -20.95 12.12 6.99
CA THR A 45 -19.93 11.06 7.07
C THR A 45 -20.56 9.66 7.14
N LYS A 46 -21.73 9.54 7.77
CA LYS A 46 -22.48 8.28 7.82
C LYS A 46 -23.12 7.89 6.47
N ILE A 47 -23.51 8.88 5.66
CA ILE A 47 -24.18 8.67 4.36
C ILE A 47 -23.15 8.54 3.22
N PHE A 48 -22.08 9.35 3.23
CA PHE A 48 -21.10 9.47 2.14
C PHE A 48 -19.70 8.94 2.48
N GLY A 49 -19.48 8.40 3.69
CA GLY A 49 -18.14 8.04 4.18
C GLY A 49 -17.33 9.28 4.60
N PRO A 50 -16.09 9.15 5.10
CA PRO A 50 -15.21 10.31 5.38
C PRO A 50 -14.81 11.05 4.08
N THR A 51 -14.58 12.37 4.15
CA THR A 51 -13.98 13.14 3.03
C THR A 51 -12.56 12.63 2.82
N ASP A 52 -12.25 12.26 1.59
CA ASP A 52 -10.97 11.65 1.27
C ASP A 52 -9.95 12.74 0.88
N ASP A 53 -9.61 13.59 1.87
CA ASP A 53 -8.68 14.72 1.70
C ASP A 53 -7.23 14.26 1.44
N ILE A 54 -6.96 12.96 1.60
CA ILE A 54 -5.65 12.35 1.37
C ILE A 54 -5.55 11.90 -0.08
N LEU A 55 -4.92 12.76 -0.88
CA LEU A 55 -4.65 12.52 -2.29
C LEU A 55 -3.33 11.79 -2.50
N LEU A 56 -3.25 11.03 -3.59
CA LEU A 56 -1.99 10.45 -4.04
C LEU A 56 -1.05 11.59 -4.44
N PRO A 57 0.16 11.69 -3.89
CA PRO A 57 1.12 12.70 -4.31
C PRO A 57 1.59 12.45 -5.74
N ILE A 58 2.23 13.48 -6.32
CA ILE A 58 2.87 13.35 -7.63
C ILE A 58 4.02 12.35 -7.51
N ILE A 59 4.01 11.31 -8.35
CA ILE A 59 5.03 10.27 -8.32
C ILE A 59 6.36 10.84 -8.85
N PRO A 60 7.44 10.78 -8.06
CA PRO A 60 8.71 11.36 -8.44
C PRO A 60 9.39 10.52 -9.53
N LYS A 61 10.19 11.18 -10.37
CA LYS A 61 11.17 10.46 -11.20
C LYS A 61 12.32 10.01 -10.30
N VAL A 62 12.53 8.70 -10.19
CA VAL A 62 13.69 8.13 -9.49
C VAL A 62 14.91 8.30 -10.40
N GLU A 63 15.73 9.31 -10.15
CA GLU A 63 17.01 9.49 -10.84
C GLU A 63 18.04 8.52 -10.26
N LYS A 64 18.40 7.48 -11.02
CA LYS A 64 19.52 6.58 -10.66
C LYS A 64 20.85 7.24 -10.97
N ASP A 65 21.19 8.30 -10.27
CA ASP A 65 22.50 8.92 -10.40
C ASP A 65 23.40 8.44 -9.26
N ALA A 66 24.29 7.47 -9.54
CA ALA A 66 25.22 6.90 -8.55
C ALA A 66 26.17 7.94 -7.93
N LYS A 67 26.22 9.16 -8.48
CA LYS A 67 27.02 10.30 -7.99
C LYS A 67 26.24 11.31 -7.17
N LYS A 68 24.91 11.26 -7.17
CA LYS A 68 24.10 12.00 -6.19
C LYS A 68 24.02 11.10 -4.97
N ALA A 69 24.94 11.30 -4.03
CA ALA A 69 24.69 10.86 -2.67
C ALA A 69 23.35 11.47 -2.27
N THR A 70 22.28 10.67 -2.26
CA THR A 70 21.00 11.06 -1.67
C THR A 70 21.38 11.62 -0.32
N VAL A 71 21.09 12.90 -0.06
CA VAL A 71 21.34 13.49 1.24
C VAL A 71 20.69 12.54 2.23
N GLU A 72 21.49 11.79 2.99
CA GLU A 72 21.00 10.70 3.83
C GLU A 72 20.07 11.32 4.85
N ARG A 73 18.78 11.29 4.54
CA ARG A 73 17.75 11.69 5.46
C ARG A 73 17.87 10.70 6.62
N LYS A 74 18.09 11.22 7.83
CA LYS A 74 17.92 10.40 9.03
C LYS A 74 16.50 9.84 9.00
N GLU A 75 16.40 8.52 8.84
CA GLU A 75 15.11 7.81 8.83
C GLU A 75 14.29 8.25 10.03
N ASN A 76 12.98 8.42 9.82
CA ASN A 76 12.11 8.79 10.93
C ASN A 76 12.01 7.59 11.89
N GLN A 77 12.71 7.66 13.01
CA GLN A 77 12.68 6.63 14.06
C GLN A 77 11.32 6.55 14.77
N GLY A 78 10.39 7.49 14.50
CA GLY A 78 9.07 7.51 15.11
C GLY A 78 9.15 7.52 16.63
N LYS A 79 8.08 7.03 17.29
CA LYS A 79 8.14 6.77 18.73
C LYS A 79 8.94 5.49 18.96
N LYS A 80 10.04 5.58 19.71
CA LYS A 80 10.85 4.41 20.11
C LYS A 80 9.93 3.37 20.77
N LEU A 81 9.97 2.16 20.23
CA LEU A 81 9.19 1.04 20.75
C LEU A 81 9.89 0.45 21.97
N GLU A 82 9.11 -0.11 22.89
CA GLU A 82 9.65 -0.92 23.97
C GLU A 82 10.40 -2.13 23.39
N PRO A 83 11.59 -2.50 23.91
CA PRO A 83 12.43 -3.55 23.32
C PRO A 83 11.71 -4.90 23.15
N GLU A 84 10.88 -5.29 24.11
CA GLU A 84 10.09 -6.53 24.02
C GLU A 84 9.05 -6.48 22.90
N LYS A 85 8.39 -5.33 22.75
CA LYS A 85 7.40 -5.11 21.69
C LYS A 85 8.07 -5.09 20.32
N GLU A 86 9.23 -4.46 20.21
CA GLU A 86 10.03 -4.46 18.99
C GLU A 86 10.46 -5.88 18.60
N LYS A 87 10.97 -6.66 19.57
CA LYS A 87 11.33 -8.07 19.36
C LYS A 87 10.14 -8.90 18.88
N ALA A 88 8.96 -8.74 19.49
CA ALA A 88 7.75 -9.44 19.07
C ALA A 88 7.32 -9.05 17.64
N LEU A 89 7.38 -7.76 17.30
CA LEU A 89 7.07 -7.28 15.95
C LEU A 89 8.09 -7.76 14.91
N ASN A 90 9.37 -7.84 15.26
CA ASN A 90 10.42 -8.36 14.40
C ASN A 90 10.25 -9.86 14.16
N TYR A 91 9.90 -10.62 15.19
CA TYR A 91 9.57 -12.04 15.05
C TYR A 91 8.40 -12.25 14.09
N SER A 92 7.28 -11.54 14.30
CA SER A 92 6.12 -11.63 13.41
C SER A 92 6.46 -11.21 11.98
N PHE A 93 7.26 -10.16 11.82
CA PHE A 93 7.75 -9.73 10.51
C PHE A 93 8.56 -10.83 9.81
N VAL A 94 9.54 -11.44 10.47
CA VAL A 94 10.37 -12.51 9.86
C VAL A 94 9.51 -13.71 9.46
N MET A 95 8.61 -14.16 10.34
CA MET A 95 7.71 -15.27 10.05
C MET A 95 6.82 -14.98 8.84
N GLU A 96 6.23 -13.79 8.78
CA GLU A 96 5.36 -13.38 7.69
C GLU A 96 6.14 -13.15 6.39
N LEU A 97 7.34 -12.58 6.49
CA LEU A 97 8.21 -12.28 5.35
C LEU A 97 8.56 -13.56 4.58
N PHE A 98 8.99 -14.61 5.27
CA PHE A 98 9.28 -15.91 4.66
C PHE A 98 8.05 -16.50 3.97
N ASP A 99 6.91 -16.45 4.65
CA ASP A 99 5.64 -16.95 4.14
C ASP A 99 5.25 -16.23 2.84
N VAL A 100 5.33 -14.90 2.82
CA VAL A 100 4.87 -14.12 1.67
C VAL A 100 5.89 -14.04 0.54
N THR A 101 7.20 -14.15 0.83
CA THR A 101 8.27 -14.11 -0.18
C THR A 101 8.50 -15.48 -0.81
N ARG A 102 8.76 -16.50 0.01
CA ARG A 102 9.15 -17.86 -0.40
C ARG A 102 8.01 -18.86 -0.42
N LYS A 103 6.83 -18.50 0.12
CA LYS A 103 5.70 -19.44 0.31
C LYS A 103 6.08 -20.63 1.18
N SER A 104 6.95 -20.41 2.17
CA SER A 104 7.38 -21.41 3.14
C SER A 104 7.53 -20.79 4.53
N LYS A 105 7.46 -21.62 5.58
CA LYS A 105 7.80 -21.19 6.94
C LYS A 105 9.31 -21.24 7.13
N PRO A 106 9.91 -20.27 7.85
CA PRO A 106 11.32 -20.35 8.21
C PRO A 106 11.55 -21.46 9.24
N SER A 107 12.72 -22.07 9.18
CA SER A 107 13.26 -22.92 10.24
C SER A 107 13.57 -22.12 11.50
N LYS A 108 13.72 -22.81 12.64
CA LYS A 108 14.08 -22.16 13.92
C LYS A 108 15.42 -21.42 13.83
N ASP A 109 16.37 -21.98 13.09
CA ASP A 109 17.71 -21.40 12.92
C ASP A 109 17.65 -20.13 12.04
N GLU A 110 16.87 -20.15 10.96
CA GLU A 110 16.64 -18.95 10.14
C GLU A 110 15.99 -17.84 10.95
N VAL A 111 14.97 -18.15 11.75
CA VAL A 111 14.34 -17.15 12.64
C VAL A 111 15.36 -16.59 13.62
N SER A 112 16.14 -17.45 14.29
CA SER A 112 17.16 -17.03 15.26
C SER A 112 18.19 -16.09 14.61
N ASN A 113 18.69 -16.45 13.43
CA ASN A 113 19.67 -15.66 12.69
C ASN A 113 19.13 -14.28 12.32
N TRP A 114 17.92 -14.20 11.74
CA TRP A 114 17.34 -12.91 11.37
C TRP A 114 16.96 -12.06 12.58
N MET A 115 16.55 -12.67 13.69
CA MET A 115 16.31 -11.95 14.94
C MET A 115 17.60 -11.36 15.52
N ASN A 116 18.72 -12.07 15.42
CA ASN A 116 20.03 -11.56 15.84
C ASN A 116 20.49 -10.39 14.94
N VAL A 117 20.33 -10.52 13.63
CA VAL A 117 20.66 -9.47 12.64
C VAL A 117 19.83 -8.19 12.90
N LEU A 118 18.52 -8.32 13.11
CA LEU A 118 17.66 -7.19 13.49
C LEU A 118 18.04 -6.61 14.85
N GLY A 119 18.39 -7.44 15.82
CA GLY A 119 18.85 -7.01 17.15
C GLY A 119 20.18 -6.25 17.12
N GLN A 120 21.01 -6.46 16.10
CA GLN A 120 22.26 -5.73 15.86
C GLN A 120 22.06 -4.41 15.09
N GLY A 121 20.82 -4.05 14.75
CA GLY A 121 20.49 -2.77 14.09
C GLY A 121 20.31 -2.85 12.58
N ALA A 122 20.20 -4.05 12.00
CA ALA A 122 19.81 -4.18 10.60
C ALA A 122 18.37 -3.70 10.36
N THR A 123 18.11 -3.17 9.17
CA THR A 123 16.78 -2.71 8.77
C THR A 123 15.90 -3.86 8.31
N ARG A 124 14.58 -3.70 8.43
CA ARG A 124 13.61 -4.69 7.93
C ARG A 124 13.67 -4.81 6.41
N GLU A 125 13.85 -3.68 5.74
CA GLU A 125 14.13 -3.62 4.31
C GLU A 125 15.42 -4.38 3.95
N GLY A 126 16.49 -4.25 4.73
CA GLY A 126 17.74 -4.98 4.53
C GLY A 126 17.55 -6.50 4.64
N VAL A 127 16.77 -6.97 5.62
CA VAL A 127 16.40 -8.39 5.75
C VAL A 127 15.59 -8.86 4.55
N TYR A 128 14.62 -8.07 4.09
CA TYR A 128 13.85 -8.38 2.88
C TYR A 128 14.76 -8.54 1.65
N ARG A 129 15.62 -7.54 1.39
CA ARG A 129 16.57 -7.57 0.27
C ARG A 129 17.47 -8.79 0.33
N ALA A 130 17.99 -9.12 1.51
CA ALA A 130 18.82 -10.30 1.69
C ALA A 130 18.06 -11.59 1.34
N LEU A 131 16.75 -11.68 1.62
CA LEU A 131 15.94 -12.85 1.26
C LEU A 131 15.57 -12.94 -0.21
N VAL A 132 15.36 -11.82 -0.91
CA VAL A 132 14.93 -11.82 -2.33
C VAL A 132 16.08 -11.73 -3.32
N LEU A 133 17.31 -11.48 -2.84
CA LEU A 133 18.53 -11.46 -3.64
C LEU A 133 19.43 -12.70 -3.40
N ASP A 134 19.02 -13.63 -2.55
CA ASP A 134 19.78 -14.84 -2.30
C ASP A 134 19.59 -15.92 -3.38
N GLN A 135 20.41 -16.96 -3.31
CA GLN A 135 20.37 -18.08 -4.25
C GLN A 135 19.05 -18.85 -4.20
N THR A 136 18.42 -18.91 -3.03
CA THR A 136 17.11 -19.56 -2.86
C THR A 136 16.05 -18.85 -3.71
N TYR A 137 15.96 -17.53 -3.61
CA TYR A 137 15.01 -16.73 -4.36
C TYR A 137 15.36 -16.69 -5.84
N TYR A 138 16.64 -16.63 -6.19
CA TYR A 138 17.11 -16.77 -7.57
C TYR A 138 16.62 -18.09 -8.21
N GLY A 139 16.61 -19.19 -7.45
CA GLY A 139 16.01 -20.45 -7.89
C GLY A 139 14.51 -20.34 -8.20
N LEU A 140 13.75 -19.57 -7.40
CA LEU A 140 12.33 -19.31 -7.64
C LEU A 140 12.10 -18.47 -8.90
N GLU A 141 12.96 -17.49 -9.18
CA GLU A 141 12.88 -16.65 -10.39
C GLU A 141 13.17 -17.43 -11.67
N ASN A 142 13.98 -18.49 -11.60
CA ASN A 142 14.29 -19.35 -12.74
C ASN A 142 13.27 -20.49 -12.94
N PHE A 143 12.44 -20.78 -11.94
CA PHE A 143 11.37 -21.76 -12.07
C PHE A 143 10.23 -21.22 -12.95
N ARG A 144 9.77 -21.98 -13.95
CA ARG A 144 8.72 -21.51 -14.87
C ARG A 144 7.38 -21.33 -14.15
N LYS A 145 7.12 -20.10 -13.71
CA LYS A 145 5.86 -19.68 -13.09
C LYS A 145 5.37 -18.37 -13.71
N PRO A 146 4.55 -18.44 -14.77
CA PRO A 146 4.02 -17.25 -15.42
C PRO A 146 3.02 -16.51 -14.51
N VAL A 147 2.90 -15.22 -14.76
CA VAL A 147 1.96 -14.34 -14.06
C VAL A 147 0.52 -14.63 -14.50
N SER A 148 -0.41 -14.72 -13.54
CA SER A 148 -1.85 -14.90 -13.84
C SER A 148 -2.45 -13.66 -14.48
N ASP A 149 -3.58 -13.80 -15.18
CA ASP A 149 -4.29 -12.67 -15.80
C ASP A 149 -4.69 -11.60 -14.76
N LYS A 150 -5.24 -12.02 -13.62
CA LYS A 150 -5.62 -11.11 -12.53
C LYS A 150 -4.42 -10.33 -11.99
N LEU A 151 -3.27 -10.99 -11.87
CA LEU A 151 -2.04 -10.36 -11.39
C LEU A 151 -1.46 -9.40 -12.44
N ALA A 152 -1.49 -9.78 -13.72
CA ALA A 152 -1.07 -8.90 -14.81
C ALA A 152 -1.94 -7.64 -14.85
N GLU A 153 -3.27 -7.78 -14.72
CA GLU A 153 -4.21 -6.66 -14.67
C GLU A 153 -3.98 -5.74 -13.47
N PHE A 154 -3.68 -6.33 -12.31
CA PHE A 154 -3.27 -5.56 -11.14
C PHE A 154 -1.98 -4.79 -11.42
N ALA A 155 -0.94 -5.45 -11.92
CA ALA A 155 0.36 -4.82 -12.19
C ALA A 155 0.24 -3.70 -13.24
N ALA A 156 -0.55 -3.90 -14.30
CA ALA A 156 -0.78 -2.90 -15.34
C ALA A 156 -1.48 -1.63 -14.81
N ARG A 157 -2.31 -1.74 -13.76
CA ARG A 157 -2.88 -0.57 -13.06
C ARG A 157 -1.95 0.00 -12.00
N TYR A 158 -1.24 -0.87 -11.27
CA TYR A 158 -0.37 -0.50 -10.17
C TYR A 158 0.82 0.35 -10.63
N MET A 159 1.52 -0.09 -11.67
CA MET A 159 2.73 0.58 -12.16
C MET A 159 2.51 2.04 -12.55
N PRO A 160 1.53 2.41 -13.40
CA PRO A 160 1.33 3.82 -13.76
C PRO A 160 0.83 4.64 -12.57
N THR A 161 0.01 4.05 -11.70
CA THR A 161 -0.60 4.76 -10.55
C THR A 161 0.44 5.07 -9.47
N TYR A 162 1.19 4.08 -9.00
CA TYR A 162 2.04 4.22 -7.82
C TYR A 162 3.52 4.34 -8.12
N LEU A 163 3.96 3.92 -9.32
CA LEU A 163 5.36 3.96 -9.74
C LEU A 163 5.63 4.96 -10.86
N GLY A 164 4.57 5.56 -11.44
CA GLY A 164 4.70 6.50 -12.57
C GLY A 164 5.28 5.82 -13.83
N GLN A 165 5.15 4.50 -13.95
CA GLN A 165 5.71 3.70 -15.04
C GLN A 165 4.60 3.00 -15.82
N GLY A 166 4.54 3.20 -17.13
CA GLY A 166 3.68 2.39 -17.99
C GLY A 166 4.26 0.98 -18.20
N SER A 167 3.41 0.00 -18.44
CA SER A 167 3.83 -1.33 -18.89
C SER A 167 2.76 -1.94 -19.80
N GLU A 168 3.21 -2.76 -20.76
CA GLU A 168 2.31 -3.52 -21.62
C GLU A 168 1.91 -4.83 -20.93
N MET A 169 0.62 -5.12 -20.92
CA MET A 169 0.06 -6.33 -20.30
C MET A 169 0.73 -7.63 -20.80
N ALA A 170 1.04 -7.70 -22.10
CA ALA A 170 1.69 -8.87 -22.71
C ALA A 170 3.05 -9.17 -22.07
N LYS A 171 3.88 -8.13 -21.88
CA LYS A 171 5.20 -8.24 -21.24
C LYS A 171 5.08 -8.68 -19.77
N LEU A 172 4.03 -8.26 -19.07
CA LEU A 172 3.78 -8.67 -17.69
C LEU A 172 3.43 -10.15 -17.57
N LYS A 173 2.67 -10.72 -18.52
CA LYS A 173 2.30 -12.14 -18.52
C LYS A 173 3.49 -13.07 -18.82
N GLU A 174 4.44 -12.59 -19.62
CA GLU A 174 5.67 -13.32 -19.93
C GLU A 174 6.68 -13.30 -18.77
N ALA A 175 6.54 -12.37 -17.83
CA ALA A 175 7.42 -12.27 -16.68
C ALA A 175 7.26 -13.46 -15.72
N ASN A 176 8.33 -13.79 -15.02
CA ASN A 176 8.26 -14.70 -13.89
C ASN A 176 7.53 -14.04 -12.72
N PHE A 177 6.61 -14.79 -12.09
CA PHE A 177 5.87 -14.36 -10.91
C PHE A 177 6.75 -13.78 -9.79
N PHE A 178 7.83 -14.48 -9.39
CA PHE A 178 8.72 -14.05 -8.32
C PHE A 178 9.53 -12.82 -8.70
N THR A 179 9.95 -12.74 -9.97
CA THR A 179 10.64 -11.55 -10.50
C THR A 179 9.74 -10.32 -10.49
N LEU A 180 8.48 -10.46 -10.92
CA LEU A 180 7.53 -9.35 -10.87
C LEU A 180 7.33 -8.86 -9.43
N LYS A 181 7.16 -9.79 -8.47
CA LYS A 181 7.01 -9.46 -7.05
C LYS A 181 8.17 -8.63 -6.50
N ARG A 182 9.40 -9.11 -6.73
CA ARG A 182 10.62 -8.44 -6.26
C ARG A 182 10.78 -7.07 -6.90
N ILE A 183 10.68 -6.98 -8.24
CA ILE A 183 10.88 -5.71 -8.95
C ILE A 183 9.86 -4.69 -8.50
N LEU A 184 8.57 -5.02 -8.48
CA LEU A 184 7.54 -4.04 -8.10
C LEU A 184 7.69 -3.60 -6.64
N THR A 185 7.99 -4.52 -5.73
CA THR A 185 8.19 -4.18 -4.31
C THR A 185 9.41 -3.27 -4.11
N GLU A 186 10.55 -3.59 -4.73
CA GLU A 186 11.75 -2.74 -4.66
C GLU A 186 11.47 -1.34 -5.22
N ARG A 187 10.78 -1.24 -6.37
CA ARG A 187 10.40 0.06 -6.94
C ARG A 187 9.46 0.85 -6.04
N SER A 188 8.52 0.18 -5.38
CA SER A 188 7.63 0.83 -4.42
C SER A 188 8.38 1.40 -3.22
N LEU A 189 9.41 0.70 -2.74
CA LEU A 189 10.28 1.20 -1.67
C LEU A 189 11.12 2.39 -2.14
N GLU A 190 11.71 2.32 -3.35
CA GLU A 190 12.43 3.47 -3.94
C GLU A 190 11.54 4.72 -4.06
N ILE A 191 10.28 4.55 -4.52
CA ILE A 191 9.32 5.67 -4.61
C ILE A 191 8.96 6.20 -3.23
N PHE A 192 8.71 5.31 -2.27
CA PHE A 192 8.41 5.71 -0.89
C PHE A 192 9.58 6.52 -0.30
N ASP A 193 10.81 6.06 -0.47
CA ASP A 193 12.02 6.74 0.02
C ASP A 193 12.21 8.10 -0.63
N GLU A 194 12.02 8.20 -1.93
CA GLU A 194 12.13 9.45 -2.67
C GLU A 194 11.07 10.47 -2.20
N LEU A 195 9.82 10.03 -2.04
CA LEU A 195 8.75 10.86 -1.49
C LEU A 195 9.08 11.30 -0.07
N MET A 196 9.50 10.37 0.79
CA MET A 196 9.92 10.65 2.15
C MET A 196 11.07 11.66 2.19
N SER A 197 12.04 11.59 1.28
CA SER A 197 13.18 12.51 1.23
C SER A 197 12.76 13.94 0.83
N LYS A 198 11.82 14.07 -0.12
CA LYS A 198 11.34 15.36 -0.64
C LYS A 198 10.34 16.02 0.29
N ASN A 199 9.34 15.26 0.73
CA ASN A 199 8.28 15.71 1.62
C ASN A 199 7.72 14.51 2.38
N VAL A 200 7.99 14.47 3.69
CA VAL A 200 7.57 13.38 4.58
C VAL A 200 6.06 13.12 4.51
N GLU A 201 5.26 14.17 4.33
CA GLU A 201 3.81 14.03 4.22
C GLU A 201 3.39 13.26 2.96
N ASP A 202 4.11 13.46 1.85
CA ASP A 202 3.83 12.76 0.59
C ASP A 202 4.10 11.27 0.72
N GLY A 203 5.17 10.86 1.41
CA GLY A 203 5.43 9.45 1.70
C GLY A 203 4.29 8.79 2.48
N TYR A 204 3.78 9.48 3.51
CA TYR A 204 2.64 8.97 4.29
C TYR A 204 1.31 9.00 3.52
N ASN A 205 1.07 10.00 2.68
CA ASN A 205 -0.10 10.08 1.80
C ASN A 205 -0.08 8.94 0.77
N TRP A 206 1.07 8.70 0.14
CA TRP A 206 1.26 7.59 -0.80
C TRP A 206 0.96 6.25 -0.12
N TYR A 207 1.54 5.99 1.05
CA TYR A 207 1.28 4.76 1.80
C TYR A 207 -0.20 4.61 2.16
N ALA A 208 -0.86 5.70 2.57
CA ALA A 208 -2.25 5.70 2.98
C ALA A 208 -3.20 5.38 1.83
N VAL A 209 -3.01 6.02 0.67
CA VAL A 209 -3.78 5.76 -0.55
C VAL A 209 -3.55 4.32 -1.01
N PHE A 210 -2.29 3.92 -1.18
CA PHE A 210 -1.90 2.56 -1.54
C PHE A 210 -2.56 1.51 -0.63
N SER A 211 -2.50 1.72 0.67
CA SER A 211 -3.03 0.78 1.67
C SER A 211 -4.55 0.67 1.64
N ALA A 212 -5.25 1.80 1.50
CA ALA A 212 -6.70 1.81 1.42
C ALA A 212 -7.20 1.19 0.11
N ASP A 213 -6.51 1.46 -1.00
CA ASP A 213 -6.87 0.92 -2.32
C ASP A 213 -6.71 -0.60 -2.37
N LEU A 214 -5.65 -1.15 -1.74
CA LEU A 214 -5.49 -2.59 -1.56
C LEU A 214 -6.57 -3.20 -0.66
N ALA A 215 -6.95 -2.53 0.43
CA ALA A 215 -8.02 -2.98 1.31
C ALA A 215 -9.38 -3.03 0.59
N ASN A 216 -9.67 -2.04 -0.25
CA ASN A 216 -10.88 -1.97 -1.05
C ASN A 216 -10.92 -2.98 -2.19
N SER A 217 -9.81 -3.15 -2.91
CA SER A 217 -9.77 -4.00 -4.11
C SER A 217 -9.65 -5.48 -3.80
N ILE A 218 -9.06 -5.85 -2.65
CA ILE A 218 -8.79 -7.24 -2.30
C ILE A 218 -9.11 -7.53 -0.82
N PRO A 219 -10.34 -7.25 -0.34
CA PRO A 219 -10.67 -7.30 1.09
C PRO A 219 -10.41 -8.67 1.72
N LYS A 220 -10.53 -9.74 0.94
CA LYS A 220 -10.32 -11.13 1.39
C LYS A 220 -8.86 -11.49 1.66
N ALA A 221 -7.90 -10.68 1.21
CA ALA A 221 -6.48 -10.91 1.47
C ALA A 221 -6.03 -10.44 2.88
N TRP A 222 -6.90 -9.74 3.62
CA TRP A 222 -6.56 -9.05 4.86
C TRP A 222 -7.32 -9.61 6.05
N GLU A 223 -6.58 -10.09 7.05
CA GLU A 223 -7.15 -10.59 8.31
C GLU A 223 -7.01 -9.57 9.46
N ASN A 224 -5.98 -8.73 9.42
CA ASN A 224 -5.70 -7.74 10.45
C ASN A 224 -6.55 -6.47 10.28
N GLU A 225 -7.08 -5.93 11.39
CA GLU A 225 -7.97 -4.76 11.41
C GLU A 225 -7.37 -3.51 10.74
N ILE A 226 -6.07 -3.25 10.91
CA ILE A 226 -5.41 -2.13 10.25
C ILE A 226 -5.38 -2.37 8.74
N ARG A 227 -4.98 -3.57 8.30
CA ARG A 227 -4.85 -3.90 6.87
C ARG A 227 -6.20 -3.98 6.15
N LYS A 228 -7.27 -4.37 6.87
CA LYS A 228 -8.67 -4.37 6.39
C LYS A 228 -9.26 -2.98 6.22
N SER A 229 -8.73 -1.98 6.93
CA SER A 229 -9.30 -0.64 6.89
C SER A 229 -9.23 -0.07 5.47
N ASN A 230 -10.35 0.40 4.94
CA ASN A 230 -10.42 1.15 3.69
C ASN A 230 -10.24 2.66 3.90
N ASN A 231 -9.93 3.10 5.12
CA ASN A 231 -9.84 4.50 5.48
C ASN A 231 -8.39 5.01 5.34
N LYS A 232 -8.15 5.88 4.36
CA LYS A 232 -6.82 6.50 4.15
C LYS A 232 -6.31 7.22 5.39
N LYS A 233 -7.18 7.92 6.13
CA LYS A 233 -6.80 8.65 7.35
C LYS A 233 -6.30 7.70 8.43
N ALA A 234 -6.92 6.53 8.58
CA ALA A 234 -6.46 5.52 9.53
C ALA A 234 -5.04 5.02 9.18
N HIS A 235 -4.78 4.72 7.91
CA HIS A 235 -3.44 4.31 7.45
C HIS A 235 -2.39 5.41 7.62
N LYS A 236 -2.71 6.66 7.24
CA LYS A 236 -1.80 7.81 7.43
C LYS A 236 -1.46 8.01 8.90
N GLN A 237 -2.47 8.03 9.77
CA GLN A 237 -2.29 8.19 11.21
C GLN A 237 -1.49 7.04 11.83
N TRP A 238 -1.66 5.82 11.34
CA TRP A 238 -0.84 4.69 11.78
C TRP A 238 0.62 4.87 11.33
N ALA A 239 0.85 5.19 10.05
CA ALA A 239 2.19 5.33 9.49
C ALA A 239 3.01 6.44 10.17
N MET A 240 2.36 7.55 10.56
CA MET A 240 2.99 8.64 11.29
C MET A 240 3.39 8.28 12.74
N LYS A 241 2.83 7.21 13.31
CA LYS A 241 3.08 6.81 14.71
C LYS A 241 4.16 5.75 14.87
N VAL A 242 4.50 5.05 13.79
CA VAL A 242 5.48 3.96 13.81
C VAL A 242 6.78 4.41 13.15
N PRO A 243 7.92 3.77 13.45
CA PRO A 243 9.15 4.06 12.72
C PRO A 243 9.01 3.71 11.23
N GLU A 244 9.80 4.38 10.41
CA GLU A 244 9.74 4.27 8.94
C GLU A 244 9.89 2.82 8.45
N GLN A 245 10.78 2.05 9.09
CA GLN A 245 11.00 0.64 8.80
C GLN A 245 9.75 -0.24 8.99
N GLN A 246 8.84 0.14 9.89
CA GLN A 246 7.56 -0.56 10.07
C GLN A 246 6.63 -0.28 8.88
N VAL A 247 6.62 0.96 8.38
CA VAL A 247 5.86 1.33 7.17
C VAL A 247 6.40 0.57 5.95
N LYS A 248 7.72 0.56 5.76
CA LYS A 248 8.38 -0.21 4.69
C LYS A 248 8.07 -1.70 4.78
N SER A 249 8.11 -2.27 5.99
CA SER A 249 7.75 -3.67 6.19
C SER A 249 6.29 -3.95 5.80
N GLU A 250 5.35 -3.04 6.09
CA GLU A 250 3.96 -3.19 5.65
C GLU A 250 3.81 -3.07 4.13
N ILE A 251 4.57 -2.20 3.46
CA ILE A 251 4.59 -2.12 1.99
C ILE A 251 5.01 -3.47 1.40
N ILE A 252 6.11 -4.04 1.91
CA ILE A 252 6.65 -5.34 1.48
C ILE A 252 5.59 -6.44 1.67
N ILE A 253 5.04 -6.56 2.89
CA ILE A 253 4.08 -7.62 3.20
C ILE A 253 2.80 -7.46 2.38
N LYS A 254 2.23 -6.25 2.27
CA LYS A 254 0.99 -6.03 1.51
C LYS A 254 1.16 -6.34 0.04
N LEU A 255 2.27 -5.91 -0.58
CA LEU A 255 2.54 -6.23 -1.97
C LEU A 255 2.70 -7.75 -2.17
N HIS A 256 3.55 -8.39 -1.38
CA HIS A 256 3.77 -9.83 -1.52
C HIS A 256 2.48 -10.66 -1.27
N LYS A 257 1.64 -10.27 -0.30
CA LYS A 257 0.33 -10.91 -0.08
C LYS A 257 -0.63 -10.69 -1.23
N THR A 258 -0.72 -9.45 -1.73
CA THR A 258 -1.53 -9.12 -2.91
C THR A 258 -1.14 -9.99 -4.10
N PHE A 259 0.15 -10.09 -4.37
CA PHE A 259 0.66 -10.88 -5.47
C PHE A 259 0.37 -12.37 -5.30
N ASN A 260 0.57 -12.92 -4.10
CA ASN A 260 0.23 -14.31 -3.81
C ASN A 260 -1.26 -14.59 -3.99
N TYR A 261 -2.13 -13.69 -3.50
CA TYR A 261 -3.57 -13.83 -3.59
C TYR A 261 -4.08 -13.78 -5.04
N LEU A 262 -3.54 -12.87 -5.86
CA LEU A 262 -3.98 -12.70 -7.25
C LEU A 262 -3.40 -13.74 -8.21
N GLN A 263 -2.29 -14.39 -7.83
CA GLN A 263 -1.71 -15.48 -8.60
C GLN A 263 -2.53 -16.78 -8.51
N GLU A 264 -3.29 -16.95 -7.42
CA GLU A 264 -4.16 -18.10 -7.15
C GLU A 264 -5.58 -17.90 -7.73
#